data_AF-A0A3E0WH40-F1
#
_entry.id   AF-A0A3E0WH40-F1
#
_cell.length_a   1.000
_cell.length_b   1.000
_cell.length_c   1.000
_cell.angle_alpha   90.00
_cell.angle_beta   90.00
_cell.angle_gamma   90.00
#
_symmetry.space_group_name_H-M   'P 1'
#
loop_
_entity.id
_entity.type
_entity.pdbx_description
1 polymer ?
#
loop_
_entity_poly.entity_id
_entity_poly.type
_entity_poly.pdbx_seq_one_letter_code
_entity_poly.pdbx_strand_id
1 'polypeptide(L)'
;MRVRRLSYTARAVLRILAELEYATSDQLTVYLNVDRSTVTRTLRTLEAGSLVTLLRVARPYVVSATPAGLRAVAAKPRTGRRVRSWSAIAHRCHVNAAVLRLGAHFPGFRVLLRVDAFSLGLSPAHGEHLARSDDGIYSLLLMDDYFMSSERIVRVWRRRHRSKPAYYAPPAPRHWFDVADRFIVAVTDAEHLADHRAYLAQADVLSVFHTPAGELIAPKLLYVPALWQLA
;
A
#
# COMPACT_ATOMS: atom_id res chain seq x y z
N MET A 1 8.56 32.14 14.68
CA MET A 1 8.72 30.78 15.21
C MET A 1 10.10 30.26 14.78
N ARG A 2 11.10 30.22 15.67
CA ARG A 2 12.44 29.73 15.32
C ARG A 2 12.34 28.23 15.00
N VAL A 3 12.66 27.85 13.77
CA VAL A 3 12.75 26.44 13.38
C VAL A 3 13.90 25.85 14.18
N ARG A 4 13.60 25.18 15.31
CA ARG A 4 14.57 24.27 15.95
C ARG A 4 15.04 23.32 14.85
N ARG A 5 16.35 23.18 14.68
CA ARG A 5 16.91 22.21 13.73
C ARG A 5 16.30 20.84 14.05
N LEU A 6 15.52 20.31 13.11
CA LEU A 6 14.94 18.97 13.25
C LEU A 6 16.08 17.94 13.31
N SER A 7 15.96 16.97 14.22
CA SER A 7 16.87 15.84 14.26
C SER A 7 16.83 15.06 12.93
N TYR A 8 17.84 14.23 12.69
CA TYR A 8 17.86 13.34 11.53
C TYR A 8 16.61 12.46 11.48
N THR A 9 16.29 11.78 12.58
CA THR A 9 15.11 10.91 12.72
C THR A 9 13.80 11.66 12.50
N ALA A 10 13.67 12.89 13.03
CA ALA A 10 12.47 13.71 12.84
C ALA A 10 12.24 14.05 11.35
N ARG A 11 13.31 14.40 10.62
CA ARG A 11 13.24 14.62 9.17
C ARG A 11 12.91 13.33 8.41
N ALA A 12 13.48 12.20 8.82
CA ALA A 12 13.21 10.91 8.20
C ALA A 12 11.74 10.49 8.38
N VAL A 13 11.15 10.64 9.58
CA VAL A 13 9.72 10.41 9.82
C VAL A 13 8.85 11.24 8.87
N LEU A 14 9.13 12.54 8.74
CA LEU A 14 8.35 13.44 7.89
C LEU A 14 8.47 13.09 6.40
N ARG A 15 9.63 12.63 5.94
CA ARG A 15 9.82 12.13 4.56
C ARG A 15 9.01 10.87 4.29
N ILE A 16 9.07 9.89 5.20
CA ILE A 16 8.26 8.67 5.10
C ILE A 16 6.76 9.01 5.06
N LEU A 17 6.29 9.91 5.93
CA LEU A 17 4.89 10.33 5.94
C LEU A 17 4.49 11.14 4.70
N ALA A 18 5.42 11.86 4.06
CA ALA A 18 5.15 12.52 2.79
C ALA A 18 4.80 11.50 1.70
N GLU A 19 5.54 10.40 1.66
CA GLU A 19 5.32 9.28 0.72
C GLU A 19 4.05 8.49 1.08
N LEU A 20 3.94 8.02 2.32
CA LEU A 20 2.90 7.07 2.74
C LEU A 20 1.54 7.70 3.09
N GLU A 21 1.46 9.01 3.33
CA GLU A 21 0.30 9.74 3.90
C GLU A 21 0.02 9.43 5.37
N TYR A 22 -0.11 8.14 5.67
CA TYR A 22 -0.42 7.58 6.97
C TYR A 22 0.52 6.41 7.26
N ALA A 23 0.98 6.29 8.49
CA ALA A 23 1.70 5.13 8.98
C ALA A 23 1.44 4.92 10.46
N THR A 24 1.51 3.69 10.95
CA THR A 24 1.52 3.44 12.39
C THR A 24 2.89 3.69 12.99
N SER A 25 2.97 3.92 14.30
CA SER A 25 4.26 4.01 15.01
C SER A 25 5.13 2.77 14.80
N ASP A 26 4.51 1.60 14.69
CA ASP A 26 5.23 0.34 14.47
C ASP A 26 5.75 0.24 13.03
N GLN A 27 4.98 0.69 12.04
CA GLN A 27 5.47 0.79 10.67
C GLN A 27 6.65 1.75 10.56
N LEU A 28 6.59 2.91 11.23
CA LEU A 28 7.71 3.87 11.26
C LEU A 28 8.96 3.26 11.90
N THR A 29 8.80 2.42 12.93
CA THR A 29 9.90 1.68 13.57
C THR A 29 10.61 0.79 12.54
N VAL A 30 9.84 0.06 11.73
CA VAL A 30 10.37 -0.81 10.67
C VAL A 30 11.03 0.02 9.54
N TYR A 31 10.36 1.05 9.01
CA TYR A 31 10.91 1.86 7.92
C TYR A 31 12.20 2.59 8.29
N LEU A 32 12.31 3.06 9.54
CA LEU A 32 13.48 3.78 10.01
C LEU A 32 14.60 2.86 10.50
N ASN A 33 14.30 1.57 10.72
CA ASN A 33 15.19 0.61 11.38
C ASN A 33 15.73 1.16 12.71
N VAL A 34 14.84 1.68 13.56
CA VAL A 34 15.17 2.19 14.90
C VAL A 34 14.23 1.57 15.93
N ASP A 35 14.54 1.68 17.21
CA ASP A 35 13.69 1.16 18.28
C ASP A 35 12.39 1.98 18.46
N ARG A 36 11.36 1.33 19.02
CA ARG A 36 10.05 1.93 19.27
C ARG A 36 10.12 3.14 20.21
N SER A 37 11.05 3.17 21.16
CA SER A 37 11.19 4.29 22.10
C SER A 37 11.70 5.55 21.38
N THR A 38 12.62 5.38 20.43
CA THR A 38 13.14 6.45 19.55
C THR A 38 12.03 7.02 18.67
N VAL A 39 11.19 6.18 18.06
CA VAL A 39 10.02 6.65 17.30
C VAL A 39 9.05 7.40 18.22
N THR A 40 8.71 6.85 19.38
CA THR A 40 7.76 7.44 20.33
C THR A 40 8.20 8.84 20.79
N ARG A 41 9.47 9.00 21.19
CA ARG A 41 10.05 10.29 21.58
C ARG A 41 10.08 11.29 20.43
N THR A 42 10.41 10.82 19.22
CA THR A 42 10.41 11.64 18.00
C THR A 42 9.00 12.14 17.70
N LEU A 43 8.00 11.26 17.74
CA LEU A 43 6.61 11.61 17.50
C LEU A 43 6.07 12.61 18.52
N ARG A 44 6.40 12.48 19.81
CA ARG A 44 6.03 13.48 20.84
C ARG A 44 6.60 14.86 20.52
N THR A 45 7.86 14.92 20.06
CA THR A 45 8.51 16.19 19.70
C THR A 45 7.89 16.80 18.44
N LEU A 46 7.59 15.98 17.44
CA LEU A 46 6.92 16.43 16.21
C LEU A 46 5.47 16.87 16.46
N GLU A 47 4.73 16.18 17.34
CA GLU A 47 3.36 16.52 17.75
C GLU A 47 3.34 17.86 18.50
N ALA A 48 4.23 18.05 19.48
CA ALA A 48 4.38 19.31 20.21
C ALA A 48 4.77 20.49 19.30
N GLY A 49 5.46 20.21 18.18
CA GLY A 49 5.78 21.19 17.14
C GLY A 49 4.70 21.37 16.07
N SER A 50 3.55 20.71 16.18
CA SER A 50 2.47 20.70 15.18
C SER A 50 2.91 20.26 13.78
N LEU A 51 3.93 19.41 13.69
CA LEU A 51 4.47 18.88 12.43
C LEU A 51 3.83 17.54 12.04
N VAL A 52 3.24 16.83 13.00
CA VAL A 52 2.45 15.62 12.77
C VAL A 52 1.15 15.67 13.55
N THR A 53 0.16 14.91 13.08
CA THR A 53 -1.08 14.62 13.80
C THR A 53 -1.08 13.14 14.19
N LEU A 54 -1.42 12.84 15.44
CA LEU A 54 -1.63 11.49 15.94
C LEU A 54 -3.14 11.20 16.04
N LEU A 55 -3.59 10.24 15.25
CA LEU A 55 -4.96 9.73 15.26
C LEU A 55 -5.04 8.63 16.32
N ARG A 56 -5.66 8.96 17.45
CA ARG A 56 -5.71 8.10 18.65
C ARG A 56 -6.93 7.17 18.71
N VAL A 57 -7.66 7.03 17.61
CA VAL A 57 -8.88 6.22 17.50
C VAL A 57 -8.62 4.71 17.45
N ALA A 58 -7.39 4.28 17.20
CA ALA A 58 -6.98 2.88 17.25
C ALA A 58 -5.53 2.75 17.73
N ARG A 59 -5.18 1.56 18.23
CA ARG A 59 -3.80 1.20 18.59
C ARG A 59 -3.25 0.15 17.62
N PRO A 60 -1.99 0.30 17.16
CA PRO A 60 -1.07 1.41 17.39
C PRO A 60 -1.56 2.71 16.72
N TYR A 61 -1.17 3.86 17.28
CA TYR A 61 -1.62 5.17 16.77
C TYR A 61 -1.20 5.37 15.31
N VAL A 62 -2.12 5.92 14.52
CA VAL A 62 -1.83 6.32 13.14
C VAL A 62 -1.30 7.74 13.14
N VAL A 63 -0.23 7.96 12.39
CA VAL A 63 0.45 9.25 12.28
C VAL A 63 0.28 9.77 10.86
N SER A 64 0.05 11.08 10.71
CA SER A 64 0.15 11.78 9.44
C SER A 64 0.96 13.07 9.60
N ALA A 65 1.62 13.51 8.53
CA ALA A 65 2.31 14.80 8.52
C ALA A 65 1.30 15.94 8.32
N THR A 66 1.46 17.03 9.07
CA THR A 66 0.70 18.26 8.82
C THR A 66 1.25 19.00 7.60
N PRO A 67 0.55 19.98 7.03
CA PRO A 67 1.12 20.84 5.99
C PRO A 67 2.43 21.52 6.42
N ALA A 68 2.58 21.85 7.71
CA ALA A 68 3.82 22.40 8.25
C ALA A 68 4.94 21.35 8.28
N GLY A 69 4.64 20.11 8.69
CA GLY A 69 5.57 18.99 8.64
C GLY A 69 6.07 18.68 7.23
N LEU A 70 5.17 18.65 6.24
CA LEU A 70 5.55 18.42 4.84
C LEU A 70 6.48 19.52 4.31
N ARG A 71 6.15 20.79 4.58
CA ARG A 71 7.02 21.92 4.20
C ARG A 71 8.40 21.85 4.85
N ALA A 72 8.48 21.36 6.09
CA ALA A 72 9.75 21.23 6.80
C ALA A 72 10.74 20.24 6.14
N VAL A 73 10.25 19.38 5.24
CA VAL A 73 11.07 18.46 4.42
C VAL A 73 10.98 18.74 2.93
N ALA A 74 10.57 19.96 2.54
CA ALA A 74 10.37 20.39 1.15
C ALA A 74 9.39 19.51 0.35
N ALA A 75 8.51 18.77 1.03
CA ALA A 75 7.43 18.02 0.39
C ALA A 75 6.24 18.95 0.12
N LYS A 76 5.58 18.77 -1.04
CA LYS A 76 4.39 19.53 -1.38
C LYS A 76 3.23 19.13 -0.43
N PRO A 77 2.54 20.09 0.20
CA PRO A 77 1.31 19.81 0.91
C PRO A 77 0.30 19.13 -0.01
N ARG A 78 -0.41 18.13 0.49
CA ARG A 78 -1.49 17.50 -0.26
C ARG A 78 -2.62 18.53 -0.43
N THR A 79 -2.98 18.82 -1.67
CA THR A 79 -4.02 19.79 -2.01
C THR A 79 -5.40 19.18 -1.80
N GLY A 80 -6.34 19.97 -1.26
CA GLY A 80 -7.72 19.56 -0.99
C GLY A 80 -8.01 19.30 0.49
N ARG A 81 -9.05 19.97 1.01
CA ARG A 81 -9.66 19.67 2.32
C ARG A 81 -10.47 18.38 2.18
N ARG A 82 -9.85 17.22 2.36
CA ARG A 82 -10.59 15.97 2.53
C ARG A 82 -10.14 15.30 3.81
N VAL A 83 -10.98 15.41 4.84
CA VAL A 83 -10.92 14.50 5.98
C VAL A 83 -11.13 13.10 5.40
N ARG A 84 -10.13 12.23 5.53
CA ARG A 84 -10.23 10.85 5.07
C ARG A 84 -11.10 10.08 6.05
N SER A 85 -11.94 9.19 5.54
CA SER A 85 -12.67 8.24 6.39
C SER A 85 -11.68 7.30 7.08
N TRP A 86 -12.08 6.75 8.23
CA TRP A 86 -11.27 5.77 8.94
C TRP A 86 -10.91 4.57 8.06
N SER A 87 -11.86 4.06 7.27
CA SER A 87 -11.64 2.97 6.32
C SER A 87 -10.51 3.30 5.32
N ALA A 88 -10.46 4.52 4.77
CA ALA A 88 -9.39 4.90 3.84
C ALA A 88 -8.01 4.99 4.51
N ILE A 89 -7.97 5.43 5.78
CA ILE A 89 -6.74 5.51 6.58
C ILE A 89 -6.24 4.10 6.93
N ALA A 90 -7.15 3.24 7.39
CA ALA A 90 -6.86 1.86 7.72
C ALA A 90 -6.35 1.09 6.48
N HIS A 91 -7.04 1.23 5.35
CA HIS A 91 -6.62 0.66 4.07
C HIS A 91 -5.19 1.05 3.71
N ARG A 92 -4.83 2.33 3.84
CA ARG A 92 -3.47 2.79 3.54
C ARG A 92 -2.43 2.10 4.41
N CYS A 93 -2.68 1.96 5.70
CA CYS A 93 -1.73 1.30 6.58
C CYS A 93 -1.67 -0.22 6.34
N HIS A 94 -2.79 -0.88 6.00
CA HIS A 94 -2.75 -2.28 5.58
C HIS A 94 -1.90 -2.47 4.32
N VAL A 95 -2.02 -1.56 3.34
CA VAL A 95 -1.14 -1.54 2.16
C VAL A 95 0.33 -1.38 2.58
N ASN A 96 0.64 -0.46 3.48
CA ASN A 96 2.02 -0.28 3.96
C ASN A 96 2.55 -1.55 4.65
N ALA A 97 1.74 -2.23 5.46
CA ALA A 97 2.15 -3.49 6.09
C ALA A 97 2.38 -4.61 5.07
N ALA A 98 1.54 -4.69 4.03
CA ALA A 98 1.76 -5.61 2.92
C ALA A 98 3.08 -5.30 2.21
N VAL A 99 3.34 -4.03 1.89
CA VAL A 99 4.59 -3.57 1.26
C VAL A 99 5.81 -3.91 2.12
N LEU A 100 5.78 -3.64 3.43
CA LEU A 100 6.88 -3.98 4.34
C LEU A 100 7.19 -5.47 4.36
N ARG A 101 6.15 -6.32 4.41
CA ARG A 101 6.32 -7.79 4.35
C ARG A 101 6.87 -8.24 3.00
N LEU A 102 6.36 -7.65 1.91
CA LEU A 102 6.81 -7.98 0.55
C LEU A 102 8.23 -7.52 0.29
N GLY A 103 8.66 -6.41 0.88
CA GLY A 103 10.04 -5.92 0.79
C GLY A 103 11.09 -6.92 1.31
N ALA A 104 10.71 -7.80 2.25
CA ALA A 104 11.58 -8.88 2.73
C ALA A 104 11.76 -10.01 1.70
N HIS A 105 10.85 -10.15 0.73
CA HIS A 105 10.90 -11.16 -0.32
C HIS A 105 11.29 -10.59 -1.69
N PHE A 106 10.99 -9.32 -1.92
CA PHE A 106 11.13 -8.62 -3.19
C PHE A 106 11.82 -7.27 -2.90
N PRO A 107 13.15 -7.16 -3.10
CA PRO A 107 13.88 -5.92 -2.86
C PRO A 107 13.26 -4.72 -3.57
N GLY A 108 13.13 -3.61 -2.84
CA GLY A 108 12.56 -2.35 -3.33
C GLY A 108 11.09 -2.39 -3.75
N PHE A 109 10.35 -3.43 -3.33
CA PHE A 109 8.92 -3.53 -3.58
C PHE A 109 8.19 -2.28 -3.10
N ARG A 110 7.50 -1.62 -4.02
CA ARG A 110 6.72 -0.41 -3.76
C ARG A 110 5.45 -0.38 -4.57
N VAL A 111 4.40 0.19 -3.99
CA VAL A 111 3.16 0.49 -4.72
C VAL A 111 3.37 1.77 -5.52
N LEU A 112 3.03 1.73 -6.81
CA LEU A 112 3.09 2.87 -7.71
C LEU A 112 1.87 3.78 -7.55
N LEU A 113 1.97 5.01 -8.04
CA LEU A 113 0.83 5.91 -8.03
C LEU A 113 -0.23 5.41 -9.03
N ARG A 114 -1.49 5.75 -8.77
CA ARG A 114 -2.59 5.35 -9.66
C ARG A 114 -2.43 5.92 -11.08
N VAL A 115 -1.76 7.06 -11.22
CA VAL A 115 -1.46 7.65 -12.53
C VAL A 115 -0.47 6.79 -13.33
N ASP A 116 0.44 6.10 -12.66
CA ASP A 116 1.37 5.15 -13.31
C ASP A 116 0.62 3.91 -13.80
N ALA A 117 -0.44 3.48 -13.09
CA ALA A 117 -1.32 2.44 -13.60
C ALA A 117 -2.13 2.91 -14.83
N PHE A 118 -2.58 4.17 -14.82
CA PHE A 118 -3.32 4.74 -15.96
C PHE A 118 -2.47 4.82 -17.24
N SER A 119 -1.17 5.11 -17.12
CA SER A 119 -0.27 5.13 -18.29
C SER A 119 -0.06 3.75 -18.92
N LEU A 120 -0.27 2.69 -18.16
CA LEU A 120 -0.26 1.30 -18.65
C LEU A 120 -1.63 0.81 -19.15
N GLY A 121 -2.62 1.71 -19.29
CA GLY A 121 -3.97 1.36 -19.72
C GLY A 121 -4.86 0.74 -18.63
N LEU A 122 -4.35 0.59 -17.41
CA LEU A 122 -5.07 -0.01 -16.30
C LEU A 122 -5.97 1.02 -15.61
N SER A 123 -7.07 0.57 -15.00
CA SER A 123 -7.94 1.40 -14.16
C SER A 123 -8.26 0.66 -12.86
N PRO A 124 -7.33 0.66 -11.88
CA PRO A 124 -7.47 -0.12 -10.66
C PRO A 124 -8.73 0.26 -9.88
N ALA A 125 -9.44 -0.73 -9.35
CA ALA A 125 -10.55 -0.51 -8.40
C ALA A 125 -10.03 -0.32 -6.97
N HIS A 126 -10.95 -0.17 -6.00
CA HIS A 126 -10.57 -0.19 -4.59
C HIS A 126 -9.96 -1.55 -4.24
N GLY A 127 -8.90 -1.54 -3.43
CA GLY A 127 -8.13 -2.75 -3.08
C GLY A 127 -7.07 -3.15 -4.11
N GLU A 128 -7.12 -2.67 -5.35
CA GLU A 128 -6.16 -3.03 -6.39
C GLU A 128 -5.02 -2.01 -6.48
N HIS A 129 -3.79 -2.50 -6.45
CA HIS A 129 -2.59 -1.66 -6.53
C HIS A 129 -1.60 -2.25 -7.53
N LEU A 130 -1.09 -1.38 -8.41
CA LEU A 130 0.09 -1.71 -9.21
C LEU A 130 1.32 -1.52 -8.32
N ALA A 131 2.17 -2.54 -8.26
CA ALA A 131 3.43 -2.50 -7.54
C ALA A 131 4.60 -2.87 -8.47
N ARG A 132 5.80 -2.48 -8.05
CA ARG A 132 7.05 -2.77 -8.76
C ARG A 132 8.18 -3.05 -7.77
N SER A 133 9.01 -4.03 -8.07
CA SER A 133 10.28 -4.31 -7.37
C SER A 133 11.49 -3.76 -8.12
N ASP A 134 12.67 -3.77 -7.51
CA ASP A 134 13.89 -3.20 -8.10
C ASP A 134 14.40 -3.96 -9.33
N ASP A 135 14.06 -5.26 -9.43
CA ASP A 135 14.24 -6.09 -10.62
C ASP A 135 13.39 -5.64 -11.82
N GLY A 136 12.52 -4.64 -11.63
CA GLY A 136 11.68 -4.08 -12.67
C GLY A 136 10.34 -4.78 -12.84
N ILE A 137 10.10 -5.88 -12.11
CA ILE A 137 8.91 -6.73 -12.27
C ILE A 137 7.64 -6.03 -11.78
N TYR A 138 6.59 -6.07 -12.60
CA TYR A 138 5.27 -5.54 -12.22
C TYR A 138 4.46 -6.59 -11.46
N SER A 139 3.80 -6.15 -10.40
CA SER A 139 2.94 -7.00 -9.58
C SER A 139 1.57 -6.35 -9.40
N LEU A 140 0.51 -7.14 -9.50
CA LEU A 140 -0.78 -6.79 -8.92
C LEU A 140 -0.75 -7.14 -7.43
N LEU A 141 -0.96 -6.14 -6.57
CA LEU A 141 -1.27 -6.33 -5.17
C LEU A 141 -2.77 -6.08 -4.96
N LEU A 142 -3.51 -7.15 -4.65
CA LEU A 142 -4.92 -7.09 -4.27
C LEU A 142 -5.05 -7.17 -2.75
N MET A 143 -5.65 -6.17 -2.14
CA MET A 143 -5.98 -6.16 -0.71
C MET A 143 -7.35 -6.79 -0.51
N ASP A 144 -7.44 -7.78 0.37
CA ASP A 144 -8.70 -8.23 0.94
C ASP A 144 -9.24 -7.17 1.90
N ASP A 145 -10.54 -6.89 1.79
CA ASP A 145 -11.31 -5.95 2.58
C ASP A 145 -12.25 -6.64 3.60
N TYR A 146 -11.94 -7.87 4.01
CA TYR A 146 -12.71 -8.76 4.90
C TYR A 146 -14.02 -9.30 4.32
N PHE A 147 -14.48 -8.77 3.19
CA PHE A 147 -15.70 -9.23 2.52
C PHE A 147 -15.40 -9.65 1.08
N MET A 148 -14.11 -9.83 0.75
CA MET A 148 -13.71 -10.28 -0.56
C MET A 148 -14.06 -11.76 -0.73
N SER A 149 -14.92 -12.09 -1.68
CA SER A 149 -15.13 -13.48 -2.08
C SER A 149 -13.91 -14.01 -2.85
N SER A 150 -13.63 -15.31 -2.75
CA SER A 150 -12.48 -15.93 -3.43
C SER A 150 -12.55 -15.78 -4.96
N GLU A 151 -13.75 -15.79 -5.56
CA GLU A 151 -13.95 -15.61 -7.00
C GLU A 151 -13.52 -14.23 -7.48
N ARG A 152 -13.48 -13.23 -6.58
CA ARG A 152 -12.96 -11.89 -6.91
C ARG A 152 -11.50 -11.96 -7.35
N ILE A 153 -10.70 -12.92 -6.88
CA ILE A 153 -9.29 -13.06 -7.25
C ILE A 153 -9.17 -13.28 -8.77
N VAL A 154 -9.84 -14.30 -9.31
CA VAL A 154 -9.88 -14.58 -10.76
C VAL A 154 -10.51 -13.44 -11.53
N ARG A 155 -11.64 -12.92 -11.03
CA ARG A 155 -12.36 -11.84 -11.71
C ARG A 155 -11.50 -10.59 -11.85
N VAL A 156 -10.75 -10.20 -10.82
CA VAL A 156 -9.84 -9.04 -10.88
C VAL A 156 -8.77 -9.28 -11.95
N TRP A 157 -8.14 -10.45 -11.96
CA TRP A 157 -7.08 -10.79 -12.92
C TRP A 157 -7.54 -10.63 -14.37
N ARG A 158 -8.74 -11.13 -14.67
CA ARG A 158 -9.33 -11.15 -16.02
C ARG A 158 -10.19 -9.94 -16.35
N ARG A 159 -10.43 -9.01 -15.43
CA ARG A 159 -11.35 -7.90 -15.67
C ARG A 159 -10.75 -6.94 -16.71
N ARG A 160 -11.50 -6.69 -17.78
CA ARG A 160 -11.16 -5.65 -18.75
C ARG A 160 -11.29 -4.25 -18.13
N HIS A 161 -10.22 -3.48 -18.19
CA HIS A 161 -10.15 -2.13 -17.69
C HIS A 161 -10.69 -1.13 -18.70
N ARG A 162 -11.41 -0.13 -18.17
CA ARG A 162 -11.77 1.07 -18.93
C ARG A 162 -10.64 2.08 -18.78
N SER A 163 -9.79 2.11 -19.79
CA SER A 163 -8.65 3.00 -19.90
C SER A 163 -9.09 4.48 -19.92
N LYS A 164 -8.26 5.39 -19.42
CA LYS A 164 -8.54 6.83 -19.35
C LYS A 164 -7.79 7.58 -20.46
N PRO A 165 -8.45 8.01 -21.56
CA PRO A 165 -7.76 8.49 -22.77
C PRO A 165 -6.76 9.62 -22.55
N ALA A 166 -6.96 10.45 -21.51
CA ALA A 166 -6.03 11.51 -21.14
C ALA A 166 -4.64 11.03 -20.67
N TYR A 167 -4.45 9.73 -20.41
CA TYR A 167 -3.23 9.20 -19.80
C TYR A 167 -2.53 8.11 -20.63
N TYR A 168 -3.07 7.68 -21.77
CA TYR A 168 -2.47 6.60 -22.57
C TYR A 168 -2.67 6.79 -24.08
N ALA A 169 -1.74 6.23 -24.87
CA ALA A 169 -1.86 6.10 -26.32
C ALA A 169 -2.28 4.65 -26.70
N PRO A 170 -3.22 4.45 -27.62
CA PRO A 170 -3.57 3.11 -28.13
C PRO A 170 -2.41 2.45 -28.92
N PRO A 171 -2.31 1.11 -28.99
CA PRO A 171 -3.04 0.10 -28.20
C PRO A 171 -2.38 -0.13 -26.84
N ALA A 172 -3.16 -0.04 -25.76
CA ALA A 172 -2.67 -0.29 -24.39
C ALA A 172 -3.27 -1.58 -23.81
N PRO A 173 -2.52 -2.29 -22.95
CA PRO A 173 -3.01 -3.38 -22.11
C PRO A 173 -4.33 -3.04 -21.44
N ARG A 174 -5.25 -4.02 -21.34
CA ARG A 174 -6.57 -3.80 -20.72
C ARG A 174 -6.82 -4.71 -19.53
N HIS A 175 -6.01 -5.70 -19.28
CA HIS A 175 -6.16 -6.59 -18.13
C HIS A 175 -4.93 -6.51 -17.24
N TRP A 176 -5.06 -7.01 -16.01
CA TRP A 176 -3.89 -7.14 -15.14
C TRP A 176 -2.88 -8.15 -15.70
N PHE A 177 -3.35 -9.24 -16.31
CA PHE A 177 -2.48 -10.26 -16.92
C PHE A 177 -1.68 -9.77 -18.12
N ASP A 178 -2.09 -8.67 -18.76
CA ASP A 178 -1.35 -8.06 -19.87
C ASP A 178 -0.14 -7.22 -19.38
N VAL A 179 -0.03 -6.97 -18.07
CA VAL A 179 0.95 -6.03 -17.48
C VAL A 179 1.76 -6.63 -16.34
N ALA A 180 1.12 -7.38 -15.45
CA ALA A 180 1.74 -7.86 -14.22
C ALA A 180 2.30 -9.27 -14.40
N ASP A 181 3.53 -9.48 -13.97
CA ASP A 181 4.18 -10.80 -13.96
C ASP A 181 3.87 -11.58 -12.67
N ARG A 182 3.39 -10.88 -11.63
CA ARG A 182 3.04 -11.47 -10.33
C ARG A 182 1.65 -11.03 -9.89
N PHE A 183 0.92 -11.95 -9.28
CA PHE A 183 -0.33 -11.64 -8.59
C PHE A 183 -0.21 -11.99 -7.10
N ILE A 184 -0.35 -10.99 -6.25
CA ILE A 184 -0.27 -11.10 -4.80
C ILE A 184 -1.62 -10.69 -4.20
N VAL A 185 -2.15 -11.53 -3.31
CA VAL A 185 -3.34 -11.24 -2.52
C VAL A 185 -2.93 -11.07 -1.06
N ALA A 186 -3.08 -9.86 -0.52
CA ALA A 186 -2.83 -9.56 0.87
C ALA A 186 -4.12 -9.72 1.68
N VAL A 187 -4.12 -10.68 2.60
CA VAL A 187 -5.29 -11.12 3.36
C VAL A 187 -5.10 -10.77 4.82
N THR A 188 -6.07 -10.08 5.42
CA THR A 188 -5.98 -9.61 6.80
C THR A 188 -6.51 -10.58 7.84
N ASP A 189 -7.35 -11.51 7.42
CA ASP A 189 -8.00 -12.52 8.24
C ASP A 189 -7.46 -13.94 7.94
N ALA A 190 -7.34 -14.77 8.98
CA ALA A 190 -6.71 -16.08 8.86
C ALA A 190 -7.67 -17.13 8.28
N GLU A 191 -8.98 -17.03 8.54
CA GLU A 191 -9.99 -17.94 8.00
C GLU A 191 -10.17 -17.65 6.50
N HIS A 192 -10.32 -16.38 6.13
CA HIS A 192 -10.34 -15.96 4.72
C HIS A 192 -9.09 -16.38 3.94
N LEU A 193 -7.92 -16.34 4.59
CA LEU A 193 -6.68 -16.81 3.97
C LEU A 193 -6.77 -18.30 3.63
N ALA A 194 -7.36 -19.12 4.52
CA ALA A 194 -7.57 -20.54 4.29
C ALA A 194 -8.57 -20.77 3.14
N ASP A 195 -9.68 -20.02 3.10
CA ASP A 195 -10.69 -20.11 2.05
C ASP A 195 -10.11 -19.74 0.68
N HIS A 196 -9.36 -18.64 0.61
CA HIS A 196 -8.67 -18.24 -0.62
C HIS A 196 -7.63 -19.27 -1.05
N ARG A 197 -6.94 -19.92 -0.10
CA ARG A 197 -5.99 -20.98 -0.40
C ARG A 197 -6.69 -22.22 -0.97
N ALA A 198 -7.81 -22.63 -0.37
CA ALA A 198 -8.61 -23.76 -0.85
C ALA A 198 -9.16 -23.47 -2.26
N TYR A 199 -9.64 -22.25 -2.49
CA TYR A 199 -10.11 -21.82 -3.81
C TYR A 199 -9.00 -21.84 -4.86
N LEU A 200 -7.82 -21.28 -4.55
CA LEU A 200 -6.67 -21.27 -5.46
C LEU A 200 -6.01 -22.63 -5.65
N ALA A 201 -6.33 -23.65 -4.84
CA ALA A 201 -5.83 -25.00 -5.05
C ALA A 201 -6.59 -25.75 -6.18
N GLN A 202 -7.71 -25.21 -6.65
CA GLN A 202 -8.50 -25.81 -7.73
C GLN A 202 -7.76 -25.66 -9.07
N ALA A 203 -7.61 -26.75 -9.82
CA ALA A 203 -6.77 -26.78 -11.03
C ALA A 203 -7.29 -25.87 -12.15
N ASP A 204 -8.61 -25.80 -12.30
CA ASP A 204 -9.29 -24.91 -13.24
C ASP A 204 -9.04 -23.43 -12.89
N VAL A 205 -8.98 -23.10 -11.59
CA VAL A 205 -8.64 -21.76 -11.11
C VAL A 205 -7.18 -21.42 -11.39
N LEU A 206 -6.23 -22.32 -11.15
CA LEU A 206 -4.80 -22.06 -11.39
C LEU A 206 -4.48 -21.84 -12.88
N SER A 207 -5.16 -22.57 -13.76
CA SER A 207 -4.99 -22.45 -15.22
C SER A 207 -5.26 -21.04 -15.77
N VAL A 208 -5.93 -20.19 -14.98
CA VAL A 208 -6.27 -18.82 -15.35
C VAL A 208 -5.07 -17.89 -15.34
N PHE A 209 -4.11 -18.13 -14.45
CA PHE A 209 -3.08 -17.16 -14.12
C PHE A 209 -1.85 -17.36 -14.99
N HIS A 210 -1.55 -16.37 -15.84
CA HIS A 210 -0.41 -16.37 -16.73
C HIS A 210 0.20 -14.98 -16.83
N THR A 211 1.51 -14.90 -17.07
CA THR A 211 2.23 -13.66 -17.38
C THR A 211 1.82 -13.11 -18.76
N PRO A 212 2.22 -11.88 -19.11
CA PRO A 212 2.07 -11.37 -20.48
C PRO A 212 2.77 -12.24 -21.53
N ALA A 213 3.80 -13.01 -21.13
CA ALA A 213 4.49 -13.97 -21.99
C ALA A 213 3.75 -15.31 -22.13
N GLY A 214 2.62 -15.50 -21.44
CA GLY A 214 1.83 -16.73 -21.47
C GLY A 214 2.30 -17.82 -20.49
N GLU A 215 3.26 -17.51 -19.62
CA GLU A 215 3.77 -18.46 -18.63
C GLU A 215 2.81 -18.56 -17.45
N LEU A 216 2.48 -19.77 -17.00
CA LEU A 216 1.63 -19.95 -15.83
C LEU A 216 2.27 -19.37 -14.57
N ILE A 217 1.48 -18.66 -13.77
CA ILE A 217 1.90 -18.13 -12.47
C ILE A 217 0.99 -18.63 -11.37
N ALA A 218 1.55 -18.90 -10.19
CA ALA A 218 0.76 -19.17 -9.00
C ALA A 218 0.53 -17.84 -8.24
N PRO A 219 -0.72 -17.42 -8.00
CA PRO A 219 -0.98 -16.28 -7.14
C PRO A 219 -0.41 -16.50 -5.75
N LYS A 220 0.29 -15.49 -5.21
CA LYS A 220 0.89 -15.55 -3.87
C LYS A 220 -0.10 -14.99 -2.85
N LEU A 221 -0.49 -15.81 -1.89
CA LEU A 221 -1.23 -15.35 -0.71
C LEU A 221 -0.26 -14.82 0.35
N LEU A 222 -0.51 -13.60 0.82
CA LEU A 222 0.24 -12.95 1.88
C LEU A 222 -0.69 -12.67 3.05
N TYR A 223 -0.46 -13.32 4.18
CA TYR A 223 -1.13 -12.93 5.41
C TYR A 223 -0.56 -11.59 5.93
N VAL A 224 -1.44 -10.64 6.23
CA VAL A 224 -1.12 -9.32 6.79
C VAL A 224 -2.08 -9.07 7.95
N PRO A 225 -1.77 -9.55 9.17
CA PRO A 225 -2.71 -9.47 10.29
C PRO A 225 -3.20 -8.03 10.48
N ALA A 226 -4.48 -7.92 10.83
CA ALA A 226 -5.10 -6.65 11.16
C ALA A 226 -4.19 -5.85 12.11
N LEU A 227 -3.86 -4.62 11.73
CA LEU A 227 -2.90 -3.83 12.49
C LEU A 227 -3.50 -3.24 13.77
N TRP A 228 -4.79 -3.40 14.01
CA TRP A 228 -5.53 -2.57 14.98
C TRP A 228 -6.28 -3.39 16.00
N GLN A 229 -6.28 -2.86 17.21
CA GLN A 229 -7.37 -3.03 18.16
C GLN A 229 -8.03 -1.65 18.32
N LEU A 230 -9.36 -1.60 18.29
CA LEU A 230 -10.09 -0.37 18.64
C LEU A 230 -9.70 0.00 20.08
N ALA A 231 -9.36 1.27 20.28
CA ALA A 231 -8.78 1.78 21.52
C ALA A 231 -9.85 2.07 22.58
#